data_AF-A0A0U0WD46-F1
#
_entry.id   AF-A0A0U0WD46-F1
#
_cell.length_a   1.000
_cell.length_b   1.000
_cell.length_c   1.000
_cell.angle_alpha   90.00
_cell.angle_beta   90.00
_cell.angle_gamma   90.00
#
_symmetry.space_group_name_H-M   'P 1'
#
loop_
_entity.id
_entity.type
_entity.pdbx_description
1 polymer ?
#
loop_
_entity_poly.entity_id
_entity_poly.type
_entity_poly.pdbx_seq_one_letter_code
_entity_poly.pdbx_strand_id
1 'polypeptide(L)'
;MCGVLNGSARFTPNLTLGYRDAVAVAESPLYAVGQRAVGHEFHRTAVTFTDGYQPAWAYRDSAGNLDANPAPDGVREGVVHAGVHASYLHTHPAAAPEAVVRFVTRAAGRRA
;
A
#
# COMPACT_ATOMS: atom_id res chain seq x y z
N MET A 1 -15.81 7.33 -3.57
CA MET A 1 -14.75 6.63 -4.31
C MET A 1 -15.01 6.75 -5.80
N CYS A 2 -13.97 6.69 -6.64
CA CYS A 2 -14.08 6.80 -8.10
C CYS A 2 -14.47 5.48 -8.81
N GLY A 3 -14.92 4.45 -8.07
CA GLY A 3 -15.36 3.17 -8.65
C GLY A 3 -14.25 2.26 -9.21
N VAL A 4 -12.98 2.56 -8.96
CA VAL A 4 -11.83 1.79 -9.46
C VAL A 4 -11.52 0.56 -8.60
N LEU A 5 -11.71 0.68 -7.29
CA LEU A 5 -11.60 -0.42 -6.33
C LEU A 5 -12.95 -0.53 -5.61
N ASN A 6 -13.52 -1.73 -5.59
CA ASN A 6 -14.79 -2.00 -4.95
C ASN A 6 -14.61 -2.07 -3.44
N GLY A 7 -15.23 -1.12 -2.74
CA GLY A 7 -15.12 -1.03 -1.29
C GLY A 7 -15.68 0.27 -0.74
N SER A 8 -15.55 0.41 0.58
CA SER A 8 -15.92 1.62 1.30
C SER A 8 -14.81 2.02 2.26
N ALA A 9 -14.72 3.32 2.55
CA ALA A 9 -13.79 3.87 3.53
C ALA A 9 -14.58 4.55 4.64
N ARG A 10 -14.12 4.43 5.87
CA ARG A 10 -14.72 5.10 7.05
C ARG A 10 -13.64 5.66 7.94
N PHE A 11 -13.99 6.67 8.74
CA PHE A 11 -13.11 7.11 9.82
C PHE A 11 -12.99 6.07 10.93
N THR A 12 -11.82 6.02 11.56
CA THR A 12 -11.53 5.24 12.78
C THR A 12 -11.46 6.17 13.99
N PRO A 13 -11.64 5.67 15.23
CA PRO A 13 -11.44 6.49 16.42
C PRO A 13 -9.97 6.89 16.58
N ASN A 14 -9.03 6.02 16.20
CA ASN A 14 -7.60 6.20 16.43
C ASN A 14 -6.85 6.60 15.16
N LEU A 15 -5.79 7.39 15.35
CA LEU A 15 -4.82 7.70 14.31
C LEU A 15 -3.82 6.55 14.16
N THR A 16 -3.63 6.07 12.93
CA THR A 16 -2.48 5.24 12.58
C THR A 16 -1.33 6.15 12.18
N LEU A 17 -0.23 6.11 12.93
CA LEU A 17 0.97 6.90 12.69
C LEU A 17 2.23 6.06 12.90
N GLY A 18 3.20 6.18 12.02
CA GLY A 18 4.55 5.69 12.25
C GLY A 18 5.22 5.14 11.00
N TYR A 19 6.54 4.93 11.11
CA TYR A 19 7.34 4.34 10.05
C TYR A 19 7.09 2.84 9.92
N ARG A 20 7.25 2.31 8.71
CA ARG A 20 7.17 0.89 8.38
C ARG A 20 8.36 0.48 7.52
N ASP A 21 8.95 -0.65 7.88
CA ASP A 21 9.86 -1.39 7.01
C ASP A 21 9.03 -2.41 6.22
N ALA A 22 8.71 -2.07 4.97
CA ALA A 22 7.79 -2.82 4.14
C ALA A 22 8.52 -3.61 3.03
N VAL A 23 7.92 -4.73 2.66
CA VAL A 23 8.29 -5.52 1.49
C VAL A 23 7.12 -5.53 0.53
N ALA A 24 7.36 -5.20 -0.74
CA ALA A 24 6.35 -5.32 -1.78
C ALA A 24 6.02 -6.80 -2.01
N VAL A 25 4.76 -7.19 -1.89
CA VAL A 25 4.32 -8.59 -2.05
C VAL A 25 3.60 -8.86 -3.38
N ALA A 26 3.40 -7.83 -4.19
CA ALA A 26 2.83 -7.92 -5.53
C ALA A 26 3.60 -7.04 -6.52
N GLU A 27 3.67 -7.48 -7.78
CA GLU A 27 4.24 -6.68 -8.87
C GLU A 27 3.33 -5.49 -9.15
N SER A 28 3.88 -4.28 -9.04
CA SER A 28 3.13 -3.04 -9.25
C SER A 28 3.84 -2.10 -10.24
N PRO A 29 3.16 -1.03 -10.68
CA PRO A 29 3.80 0.00 -11.50
C PRO A 29 5.01 0.66 -10.81
N LEU A 30 5.03 0.70 -9.48
CA LEU A 30 6.07 1.37 -8.69
C LEU A 30 7.16 0.41 -8.20
N TYR A 31 6.81 -0.84 -7.86
CA TYR A 31 7.69 -1.77 -7.15
C TYR A 31 7.66 -3.18 -7.73
N ALA A 32 8.81 -3.86 -7.71
CA ALA A 32 8.90 -5.30 -7.94
C ALA A 32 8.55 -6.08 -6.67
N VAL A 33 8.09 -7.32 -6.80
CA VAL A 33 7.91 -8.25 -5.67
C VAL A 33 9.25 -8.43 -4.97
N GLY A 34 9.23 -8.41 -3.64
CA GLY A 34 10.41 -8.53 -2.78
C GLY A 34 11.19 -7.22 -2.59
N GLN A 35 10.87 -6.15 -3.34
CA GLN A 35 11.51 -4.86 -3.15
C GLN A 35 11.16 -4.29 -1.77
N ARG A 36 12.16 -3.78 -1.07
CA ARG A 36 12.00 -3.18 0.26
C ARG A 36 11.80 -1.68 0.14
N ALA A 37 10.94 -1.12 0.99
CA ALA A 37 10.73 0.30 1.12
C ALA A 37 10.58 0.67 2.60
N VAL A 38 11.12 1.83 2.96
CA VAL A 38 10.79 2.50 4.21
C VAL A 38 9.79 3.59 3.88
N GLY A 39 8.67 3.58 4.58
CA GLY A 39 7.63 4.60 4.45
C GLY A 39 7.01 4.91 5.80
N HIS A 40 5.97 5.74 5.80
CA HIS A 40 5.18 6.00 6.99
C HIS A 40 3.69 5.92 6.69
N GLU A 41 2.94 5.46 7.68
CA GLU A 41 1.49 5.62 7.69
C GLU A 41 1.14 6.88 8.47
N PHE A 42 0.14 7.60 7.98
CA PHE A 42 -0.46 8.73 8.69
C PHE A 42 -1.92 8.87 8.23
N HIS A 43 -2.85 8.20 8.91
CA HIS A 43 -4.26 8.20 8.52
C HIS A 43 -5.20 7.87 9.68
N ARG A 44 -6.46 8.27 9.56
CA ARG A 44 -7.54 7.97 10.52
C ARG A 44 -8.72 7.28 9.82
N THR A 45 -8.42 6.45 8.83
CA THR A 45 -9.41 5.85 7.95
C THR A 45 -9.09 4.39 7.73
N ALA A 46 -10.11 3.55 7.73
CA ALA A 46 -10.00 2.14 7.33
C ALA A 46 -10.80 1.91 6.06
N VAL A 47 -10.28 1.05 5.19
CA VAL A 47 -10.95 0.64 3.95
C VAL A 47 -11.36 -0.83 4.09
N THR A 48 -12.60 -1.13 3.69
CA THR A 48 -13.09 -2.49 3.54
C THR A 48 -13.38 -2.72 2.07
N PHE A 49 -12.61 -3.59 1.44
CA PHE A 49 -12.84 -4.02 0.07
C PHE A 49 -13.93 -5.10 0.04
N THR A 50 -14.74 -5.08 -1.02
CA THR A 50 -15.77 -6.11 -1.25
C THR A 50 -15.30 -7.20 -2.21
N ASP A 51 -14.14 -7.01 -2.85
CA ASP A 51 -13.48 -7.99 -3.70
C ASP A 51 -12.15 -8.44 -3.10
N GLY A 52 -11.64 -9.58 -3.57
CA GLY A 52 -10.29 -10.06 -3.23
C GLY A 52 -9.23 -9.32 -4.06
N TYR A 53 -8.46 -8.46 -3.41
CA TYR A 53 -7.34 -7.76 -4.04
C TYR A 53 -5.99 -8.25 -3.52
N GLN A 54 -4.97 -8.20 -4.38
CA GLN A 54 -3.59 -8.48 -3.97
C GLN A 54 -3.08 -7.33 -3.10
N PRO A 55 -2.54 -7.60 -1.90
CA PRO A 55 -1.93 -6.57 -1.08
C PRO A 55 -0.69 -6.00 -1.75
N ALA A 56 -0.41 -4.72 -1.50
CA ALA A 56 0.80 -4.07 -1.99
C ALA A 56 2.01 -4.42 -1.12
N TRP A 57 1.82 -4.41 0.20
CA TRP A 57 2.88 -4.48 1.18
C TRP A 57 2.66 -5.58 2.22
N ALA A 58 3.77 -6.09 2.75
CA ALA A 58 3.80 -6.79 4.02
C ALA A 58 4.85 -6.14 4.94
N TYR A 59 4.48 -5.97 6.21
CA TYR A 59 5.38 -5.51 7.27
C TYR A 59 4.91 -6.01 8.63
N ARG A 60 5.80 -5.95 9.62
CA ARG A 60 5.41 -6.18 11.03
C ARG A 60 4.90 -4.87 11.60
N ASP A 61 3.76 -4.90 12.27
CA ASP A 61 3.35 -3.76 13.09
C ASP A 61 4.09 -3.83 14.43
N SER A 62 4.89 -2.82 14.71
CA SER A 62 5.57 -2.62 16.00
C SER A 62 4.71 -1.85 17.00
N ALA A 63 3.58 -1.27 16.58
CA ALA A 63 2.75 -0.38 17.41
C ALA A 63 1.57 -1.08 18.10
N GLY A 64 1.31 -2.36 17.84
CA GLY A 64 0.18 -3.07 18.47
C GLY A 64 -1.16 -2.38 18.22
N ASN A 65 -1.34 -1.77 17.04
CA ASN A 65 -2.57 -1.05 16.72
C ASN A 65 -3.73 -2.03 16.63
N LEU A 66 -4.63 -1.98 17.62
CA LEU A 66 -5.79 -2.86 17.78
C LEU A 66 -6.80 -2.76 16.62
N ASP A 67 -6.69 -1.70 15.81
CA ASP A 67 -7.55 -1.42 14.66
C ASP A 67 -7.13 -2.22 13.41
N ALA A 68 -5.84 -2.56 13.31
CA ALA A 68 -5.30 -3.41 12.26
C ALA A 68 -5.25 -4.83 12.82
N ASN A 69 -6.29 -5.63 12.55
CA ASN A 69 -6.37 -7.04 12.94
C ASN A 69 -5.00 -7.72 12.80
N PRO A 70 -4.22 -7.91 13.88
CA PRO A 70 -2.83 -8.29 13.76
C PRO A 70 -2.82 -9.77 13.42
N ALA A 71 -2.73 -10.07 12.13
CA ALA A 71 -2.54 -11.44 11.70
C ALA A 71 -1.20 -11.94 12.28
N PRO A 72 -1.11 -13.21 12.72
CA PRO A 72 0.14 -13.78 13.20
C PRO A 72 1.31 -13.63 12.18
N ASP A 73 0.96 -13.47 10.91
CA ASP A 73 1.88 -13.35 9.77
C ASP A 73 2.26 -11.89 9.42
N GLY A 74 1.91 -10.91 10.26
CA GLY A 74 2.14 -9.49 10.03
C GLY A 74 1.03 -8.79 9.23
N VAL A 75 1.17 -7.47 9.05
CA VAL A 75 0.21 -6.64 8.31
C VAL A 75 0.31 -6.95 6.82
N ARG A 76 -0.83 -6.98 6.13
CA ARG A 76 -0.95 -6.93 4.67
C ARG A 76 -1.70 -5.66 4.32
N GLU A 77 -1.03 -4.75 3.62
CA GLU A 77 -1.53 -3.38 3.40
C GLU A 77 -1.59 -3.06 1.91
N GLY A 78 -2.53 -2.18 1.57
CA GLY A 78 -2.70 -1.65 0.23
C GLY A 78 -3.34 -2.64 -0.74
N VAL A 79 -3.42 -2.20 -1.99
CA VAL A 79 -3.99 -2.93 -3.11
C VAL A 79 -3.14 -2.70 -4.35
N VAL A 80 -2.83 -3.78 -5.05
CA VAL A 80 -2.38 -3.76 -6.43
C VAL A 80 -3.43 -4.39 -7.32
N HIS A 81 -3.99 -3.60 -8.24
CA HIS A 81 -5.02 -4.07 -9.15
C HIS A 81 -5.01 -3.27 -10.46
N ALA A 82 -5.02 -3.96 -11.61
CA ALA A 82 -5.16 -3.35 -12.94
C ALA A 82 -4.21 -2.16 -13.26
N GLY A 83 -3.00 -2.13 -12.67
CA GLY A 83 -2.06 -1.02 -12.84
C GLY A 83 -2.24 0.12 -11.83
N VAL A 84 -3.05 -0.08 -10.79
CA VAL A 84 -3.15 0.77 -9.61
C VAL A 84 -2.30 0.18 -8.49
N HIS A 85 -1.56 1.03 -7.79
CA HIS A 85 -0.95 0.75 -6.49
C HIS A 85 -1.57 1.75 -5.50
N ALA A 86 -2.49 1.29 -4.65
CA ALA A 86 -3.15 2.10 -3.64
C ALA A 86 -2.71 1.65 -2.26
N SER A 87 -2.25 2.57 -1.41
CA SER A 87 -1.56 2.24 -0.17
C SER A 87 -1.61 3.42 0.78
N TYR A 88 -1.82 3.15 2.07
CA TYR A 88 -1.63 4.11 3.17
C TYR A 88 -0.17 4.28 3.55
N LEU A 89 0.72 3.37 3.13
CA LEU A 89 2.15 3.55 3.24
C LEU A 89 2.60 4.66 2.28
N HIS A 90 3.03 5.78 2.85
CA HIS A 90 3.63 6.89 2.13
C HIS A 90 5.13 6.64 1.99
N THR A 91 5.58 6.43 0.76
CA THR A 91 6.99 6.28 0.41
C THR A 91 7.58 7.60 -0.06
N HIS A 92 8.85 7.87 0.23
CA HIS A 92 9.50 9.12 -0.18
C HIS A 92 10.18 8.97 -1.56
N PRO A 93 9.82 9.76 -2.60
CA PRO A 93 10.42 9.65 -3.93
C PRO A 93 11.94 9.81 -3.96
N ALA A 94 12.52 10.69 -3.13
CA ALA A 94 13.97 10.84 -3.06
C ALA A 94 14.70 9.62 -2.45
N ALA A 95 13.98 8.77 -1.69
CA ALA A 95 14.52 7.52 -1.16
C ALA A 95 14.34 6.33 -2.11
N ALA A 96 13.50 6.49 -3.14
CA ALA A 96 13.19 5.48 -4.15
C ALA A 96 12.99 6.10 -5.55
N PRO A 97 13.98 6.82 -6.10
CA PRO A 97 13.84 7.49 -7.41
C PRO A 97 13.52 6.51 -8.55
N GLU A 98 13.99 5.27 -8.44
CA GLU A 98 13.71 4.17 -9.36
C GLU A 98 12.22 3.81 -9.41
N ALA A 99 11.48 3.97 -8.31
CA ALA A 99 10.03 3.73 -8.31
C ALA A 99 9.31 4.76 -9.20
N VAL A 100 9.76 6.02 -9.17
CA VAL A 100 9.23 7.09 -10.05
C VAL A 100 9.55 6.79 -11.51
N VAL A 101 10.80 6.43 -11.81
CA VAL A 101 11.23 6.06 -13.17
C VAL A 101 10.42 4.87 -13.68
N ARG A 102 10.23 3.85 -12.85
CA ARG A 102 9.46 2.65 -13.18
C ARG A 102 8.00 2.99 -13.45
N PHE A 103 7.38 3.82 -12.62
CA PHE A 103 6.00 4.28 -12.82
C PHE A 103 5.82 4.96 -14.18
N VAL A 104 6.67 5.94 -14.50
CA VAL A 104 6.62 6.66 -15.78
C VAL A 104 6.87 5.71 -16.95
N THR A 105 7.86 4.82 -16.84
CA THR A 105 8.17 3.82 -17.88
C THR A 105 6.99 2.88 -18.14
N ARG A 106 6.35 2.39 -17.07
CA ARG A 106 5.18 1.51 -17.17
C ARG A 106 3.97 2.24 -17.75
N ALA A 107 3.77 3.50 -17.39
CA ALA A 107 2.71 4.33 -17.96
C ALA A 107 2.94 4.60 -19.45
N ALA A 108 4.17 4.94 -19.86
CA ALA A 108 4.52 5.21 -21.25
C ALA A 108 4.38 3.97 -22.16
N GLY A 109 4.67 2.78 -21.63
CA GLY A 109 4.50 1.51 -22.35
C GLY A 109 3.04 1.04 -22.46
N ARG A 110 2.13 1.57 -21.64
CA ARG A 110 0.69 1.32 -21.71
C ARG A 110 0.02 2.35 -22.64
N ARG A 111 0.37 2.34 -23.92
CA ARG A 111 -0.49 2.99 -24.92
C ARG A 111 -1.70 2.07 -25.16
N ALA A 112 -2.89 2.67 -25.15
CA ALA A 112 -4.16 2.03 -25.47
C ALA A 112 -4.16 1.45 -26.89
#